data_AF-A0A929RDB2-F1
#
_entry.id   AF-A0A929RDB2-F1
#
_cell.length_a   1.000
_cell.length_b   1.000
_cell.length_c   1.000
_cell.angle_alpha   90.00
_cell.angle_beta   90.00
_cell.angle_gamma   90.00
#
_symmetry.space_group_name_H-M   'P 1'
#
loop_
_entity.id
_entity.type
_entity.pdbx_description
1 polymer ?
#
loop_
_entity_poly.entity_id
_entity_poly.type
_entity_poly.pdbx_seq_one_letter_code
_entity_poly.pdbx_strand_id
1 'polypeptide(L)'
;MNDFDLLDLLDETPNGAYSVVIFPNRDALRRKFQPFVGQYDPTYRTHSLHRAEYLEDRKRRARVYLRTPKQITAANRNRAIDGAVRAYIAPGVNVSYLMETCLKKSGIHEVLPADAAGLI
;
A
#
# COMPACT_ATOMS: atom_id res chain seq x y z
N MET A 1 -3.07 -17.65 10.62
CA MET A 1 -3.78 -16.93 9.54
C MET A 1 -2.77 -15.91 9.05
N ASN A 2 -2.14 -16.13 7.90
CA ASN A 2 -0.95 -15.38 7.47
C ASN A 2 -1.29 -13.90 7.35
N ASP A 3 -0.87 -13.15 8.36
CA ASP A 3 -1.13 -11.73 8.51
C ASP A 3 0.13 -11.04 7.95
N PHE A 4 0.13 -10.69 6.67
CA PHE A 4 1.30 -10.10 5.99
C PHE A 4 1.86 -8.88 6.75
N ASP A 5 3.17 -8.67 6.68
CA ASP A 5 3.86 -7.53 7.31
C ASP A 5 4.07 -6.39 6.30
N LEU A 6 3.84 -5.15 6.75
CA LEU A 6 4.08 -3.96 5.94
C LEU A 6 5.58 -3.67 5.76
N LEU A 7 6.44 -4.12 6.68
CA LEU A 7 7.90 -3.97 6.55
C LEU A 7 8.47 -4.91 5.51
N ASP A 8 8.00 -6.15 5.48
CA ASP A 8 8.40 -7.11 4.47
C ASP A 8 8.02 -6.62 3.05
N LEU A 9 6.81 -6.10 2.88
CA LEU A 9 6.38 -5.49 1.61
C LEU A 9 7.21 -4.23 1.26
N LEU A 10 7.70 -3.50 2.27
CA LEU A 10 8.60 -2.37 2.06
C LEU A 10 9.98 -2.86 1.59
N ASP A 11 10.48 -3.97 2.15
CA ASP A 11 11.75 -4.58 1.76
C ASP A 11 11.72 -5.19 0.35
N GLU A 12 10.59 -5.77 -0.05
CA GLU A 12 10.35 -6.21 -1.44
C GLU A 12 10.22 -5.07 -2.43
N THR A 13 9.86 -3.87 -1.97
CA THR A 13 9.68 -2.72 -2.85
C THR A 13 11.05 -2.26 -3.37
N PRO A 14 11.27 -2.21 -4.70
CA PRO A 14 12.55 -1.82 -5.27
C PRO A 14 13.00 -0.42 -4.85
N ASN A 15 14.31 -0.19 -4.90
CA ASN A 15 14.90 1.12 -4.63
C ASN A 15 14.30 2.19 -5.56
N GLY A 16 13.90 3.32 -4.98
CA GLY A 16 13.29 4.43 -5.70
C GLY A 16 11.86 4.18 -6.20
N ALA A 17 11.27 3.03 -5.87
CA ALA A 17 9.93 2.65 -6.30
C ALA A 17 8.92 2.73 -5.15
N TYR A 18 7.65 2.52 -5.49
CA TYR A 18 6.59 2.43 -4.52
C TYR A 18 5.61 1.32 -4.85
N SER A 19 5.09 0.70 -3.80
CA SER A 19 4.02 -0.29 -3.86
C SER A 19 2.78 0.25 -3.17
N VAL A 20 1.63 -0.37 -3.44
CA VAL A 20 0.37 -0.02 -2.79
C VAL A 20 -0.21 -1.24 -2.10
N VAL A 21 -0.71 -1.09 -0.88
CA VAL A 21 -1.53 -2.11 -0.23
C VAL A 21 -2.95 -1.58 -0.11
N ILE A 22 -3.93 -2.39 -0.51
CA ILE A 22 -5.33 -2.02 -0.54
C ILE A 22 -6.07 -2.82 0.53
N PHE A 23 -6.65 -2.11 1.49
CA PHE A 23 -7.40 -2.66 2.61
C PHE A 23 -8.90 -2.52 2.40
N PRO A 24 -9.74 -3.44 2.94
CA PRO A 24 -11.18 -3.42 2.70
C PRO A 24 -11.84 -2.14 3.19
N ASN A 25 -11.36 -1.58 4.30
CA ASN A 25 -11.87 -0.34 4.88
C ASN A 25 -10.79 0.38 5.71
N ARG A 26 -11.15 1.58 6.19
CA ARG A 26 -10.25 2.43 6.98
C ARG A 26 -9.87 1.83 8.32
N ASP A 27 -10.74 1.04 8.93
CA ASP A 27 -10.46 0.43 10.23
C ASP A 27 -9.44 -0.70 10.10
N ALA A 28 -9.56 -1.55 9.07
CA ALA A 28 -8.57 -2.57 8.74
C ALA A 28 -7.20 -1.95 8.43
N LEU A 29 -7.18 -0.89 7.61
CA LEU A 29 -5.97 -0.13 7.30
C LEU A 29 -5.32 0.42 8.58
N ARG A 30 -6.11 1.12 9.41
CA ARG A 30 -5.61 1.71 10.66
C ARG A 30 -5.11 0.66 11.64
N ARG A 31 -5.81 -0.46 11.80
CA ARG A 31 -5.35 -1.56 12.68
C ARG A 31 -3.97 -2.07 12.26
N LYS A 32 -3.71 -2.22 10.96
CA LYS A 32 -2.38 -2.63 10.47
C LYS A 32 -1.34 -1.52 10.53
N PHE A 33 -1.73 -0.26 10.36
CA PHE A 33 -0.79 0.86 10.34
C PHE A 33 -0.43 1.39 11.73
N GLN A 34 -1.35 1.33 12.69
CA GLN A 34 -1.21 1.92 14.02
C GLN A 34 0.06 1.50 14.78
N PRO A 35 0.52 0.23 14.71
CA PRO A 35 1.77 -0.17 15.36
C PRO A 35 2.98 0.65 14.90
N PHE A 36 3.00 1.11 13.65
CA PHE A 36 4.12 1.86 13.09
C PHE A 36 4.04 3.37 13.40
N VAL A 37 2.85 3.89 13.74
CA VAL A 37 2.63 5.33 13.92
C VAL A 37 3.28 5.82 15.22
N GLY A 38 4.10 6.85 15.12
CA GLY A 38 4.74 7.49 16.28
C GLY A 38 5.91 6.71 16.87
N GLN A 39 6.25 5.56 16.27
CA GLN A 39 7.50 4.86 16.57
C GLN A 39 8.65 5.51 15.82
N TYR A 40 9.72 5.83 16.55
CA TYR A 40 10.97 6.21 15.92
C TYR A 40 11.74 4.96 15.55
N ASP A 41 11.84 4.69 14.25
CA ASP A 41 12.67 3.63 13.70
C ASP A 41 13.70 4.24 12.71
N PRO A 42 14.99 3.87 12.79
CA PRO A 42 16.00 4.36 11.86
C PRO A 42 15.89 3.78 10.44
N THR A 43 15.15 2.67 10.26
CA THR A 43 15.02 1.93 8.99
C THR A 43 13.85 2.44 8.15
N TYR A 44 12.71 2.72 8.78
CA TYR A 44 11.51 3.21 8.10
C TYR A 44 10.92 4.45 8.77
N ARG A 45 10.09 5.17 8.02
CA ARG A 45 9.28 6.27 8.52
C ARG A 45 7.83 6.05 8.18
N THR A 46 6.96 6.41 9.11
CA THR A 46 5.53 6.49 8.84
C THR A 46 5.10 7.89 8.50
N HIS A 47 4.24 8.00 7.52
CA HIS A 47 3.54 9.24 7.20
C HIS A 47 2.04 9.01 7.31
N SER A 48 1.39 9.82 8.14
CA SER A 48 -0.06 9.79 8.37
C SER A 48 -0.62 11.19 8.16
N LEU A 49 -0.56 11.71 6.94
CA LEU A 49 -1.27 12.95 6.60
C LEU A 49 -2.71 12.60 6.26
N HIS A 50 -3.66 13.51 6.52
CA HIS A 50 -5.12 13.36 6.35
C HIS A 50 -5.63 12.69 5.06
N ARG A 51 -4.77 12.46 4.07
CA ARG A 51 -5.08 11.85 2.77
C ARG A 51 -4.07 10.81 2.27
N ALA A 52 -3.01 10.52 3.02
CA ALA A 52 -1.98 9.60 2.60
C ALA A 52 -1.29 8.93 3.80
N GLU A 53 -1.63 7.66 4.02
CA GLU A 53 -0.86 6.74 4.85
C GLU A 53 0.18 6.02 4.00
N TYR A 54 1.43 6.00 4.46
CA TYR A 54 2.49 5.17 3.88
C TYR A 54 3.65 4.90 4.86
N LEU A 55 4.39 3.83 4.58
CA LEU A 55 5.72 3.57 5.14
C LEU A 55 6.79 3.93 4.10
N GLU A 56 7.93 4.46 4.54
CA GLU A 56 9.04 4.84 3.67
C GLU A 56 10.39 4.42 4.26
N ASP A 57 11.19 3.70 3.48
CA ASP A 57 12.63 3.58 3.71
C ASP A 57 13.31 4.74 2.99
N ARG A 58 13.86 5.69 3.75
CA ARG A 58 14.51 6.89 3.18
C ARG A 58 15.80 6.60 2.45
N LYS A 59 16.54 5.55 2.85
CA LYS A 59 17.82 5.20 2.22
C LYS A 59 17.58 4.62 0.85
N ARG A 60 16.63 3.68 0.74
CA ARG A 60 16.22 3.07 -0.53
C ARG A 60 15.30 3.96 -1.35
N ARG A 61 14.68 4.97 -0.74
CA ARG A 61 13.56 5.75 -1.31
C ARG A 61 12.39 4.84 -1.74
N ALA A 62 12.23 3.74 -1.03
CA ALA A 62 11.13 2.79 -1.24
C ALA A 62 9.93 3.22 -0.39
N ARG A 63 8.71 3.09 -0.91
CA ARG A 63 7.49 3.42 -0.16
C ARG A 63 6.38 2.40 -0.34
N VAL A 64 5.60 2.18 0.71
CA VAL A 64 4.38 1.36 0.68
C VAL A 64 3.19 2.23 1.04
N TYR A 65 2.36 2.57 0.06
CA TYR A 65 1.15 3.35 0.27
C TYR A 65 -0.01 2.48 0.71
N LEU A 66 -0.75 2.93 1.73
CA LEU A 66 -1.92 2.21 2.22
C LEU A 66 -3.18 2.90 1.72
N ARG A 67 -4.05 2.17 1.03
CA ARG A 67 -5.29 2.70 0.43
C ARG A 67 -6.47 1.79 0.72
N THR A 68 -7.65 2.30 0.45
CA THR A 68 -8.92 1.54 0.44
C THR A 68 -9.52 1.61 -0.96
N PRO A 69 -10.43 0.69 -1.35
CA PRO A 69 -11.12 0.74 -2.63
C PRO A 69 -11.72 2.12 -2.90
N LYS A 70 -12.38 2.73 -1.90
CA LYS A 70 -12.95 4.08 -2.01
C LYS A 70 -11.92 5.16 -2.36
N GLN A 71 -10.67 5.04 -1.86
CA GLN A 71 -9.58 5.97 -2.18
C GLN A 71 -8.98 5.71 -3.57
N ILE A 72 -9.08 4.49 -4.09
CA ILE A 72 -8.64 4.14 -5.44
C ILE A 72 -9.67 4.59 -6.49
N THR A 73 -10.96 4.41 -6.20
CA THR A 73 -12.06 4.70 -7.12
C THR A 73 -12.60 6.13 -7.02
N ALA A 74 -12.03 6.96 -6.14
CA ALA A 74 -12.45 8.36 -6.03
C ALA A 74 -12.27 9.10 -7.36
N ALA A 75 -13.17 10.04 -7.67
CA ALA A 75 -13.20 10.75 -8.95
C ALA A 75 -11.90 11.51 -9.29
N ASN A 76 -11.14 11.91 -8.27
CA ASN A 76 -9.83 12.53 -8.45
C ASN A 76 -8.74 11.46 -8.55
N ARG A 77 -7.90 11.56 -9.58
CA ARG A 77 -6.73 10.68 -9.78
C ARG A 77 -5.88 10.61 -8.51
N ASN A 78 -5.61 9.40 -8.05
CA ASN A 78 -4.78 9.15 -6.87
C ASN A 78 -3.29 9.30 -7.24
N ARG A 79 -2.84 10.55 -7.43
CA ARG A 79 -1.46 10.85 -7.87
C ARG A 79 -0.37 10.28 -6.96
N ALA A 80 -0.69 10.01 -5.70
CA ALA A 80 0.26 9.45 -4.75
C ALA A 80 0.73 8.04 -5.14
N ILE A 81 -0.06 7.29 -5.91
CA ILE A 81 0.26 5.92 -6.32
C ILE A 81 0.57 5.79 -7.81
N ASP A 82 0.61 6.91 -8.55
CA ASP A 82 0.92 6.90 -9.97
C ASP A 82 2.35 6.38 -10.20
N GLY A 83 2.49 5.32 -11.00
CA GLY A 83 3.74 4.65 -11.28
C GLY A 83 4.18 3.67 -10.19
N ALA A 84 3.30 3.32 -9.25
CA ALA A 84 3.60 2.24 -8.33
C ALA A 84 3.82 0.93 -9.10
N VAL A 85 4.82 0.17 -8.68
CA VAL A 85 5.25 -1.02 -9.41
C VAL A 85 4.23 -2.15 -9.30
N ARG A 86 3.52 -2.22 -8.17
CA ARG A 86 2.48 -3.22 -7.90
C ARG A 86 1.47 -2.77 -6.86
N ALA A 87 0.31 -3.42 -6.86
CA ALA A 87 -0.70 -3.32 -5.81
C ALA A 87 -0.92 -4.68 -5.15
N TYR A 88 -0.90 -4.71 -3.82
CA TYR A 88 -1.23 -5.86 -3.00
C TYR A 88 -2.65 -5.72 -2.46
N ILE A 89 -3.43 -6.80 -2.56
CA ILE A 89 -4.84 -6.87 -2.17
C ILE A 89 -4.94 -7.59 -0.83
N ALA A 90 -5.29 -6.86 0.24
CA ALA A 90 -5.48 -7.47 1.55
C ALA A 90 -6.70 -8.41 1.56
N PRO A 91 -6.72 -9.43 2.44
CA PRO A 91 -7.87 -10.31 2.59
C PRO A 91 -9.19 -9.55 2.81
N GLY A 92 -10.26 -10.00 2.15
CA GLY A 92 -11.60 -9.39 2.25
C GLY A 92 -11.83 -8.17 1.34
N VAL A 93 -10.86 -7.80 0.49
CA VAL A 93 -11.08 -6.79 -0.56
C VAL A 93 -11.70 -7.45 -1.79
N ASN A 94 -12.84 -6.91 -2.23
CA ASN A 94 -13.39 -7.23 -3.55
C ASN A 94 -12.86 -6.22 -4.58
N VAL A 95 -12.06 -6.70 -5.54
CA VAL A 95 -11.49 -5.87 -6.61
C VAL A 95 -12.55 -5.68 -7.70
N SER A 96 -13.15 -4.50 -7.75
CA SER A 96 -14.13 -4.17 -8.79
C SER A 96 -13.46 -3.77 -10.10
N TYR A 97 -14.20 -3.89 -11.21
CA TYR A 97 -13.77 -3.41 -12.53
C TYR A 97 -13.32 -1.94 -12.53
N LEU A 98 -14.03 -1.08 -11.78
CA LEU A 98 -13.67 0.32 -11.64
C LEU A 98 -12.32 0.48 -10.93
N MET A 99 -12.09 -0.29 -9.86
CA MET A 99 -10.83 -0.29 -9.13
C MET A 99 -9.67 -0.72 -10.02
N GLU A 100 -9.81 -1.82 -10.76
CA GLU A 100 -8.79 -2.25 -11.74
C GLU A 100 -8.52 -1.19 -12.79
N THR A 101 -9.57 -0.55 -13.31
CA THR A 101 -9.45 0.52 -14.29
C THR A 101 -8.66 1.70 -13.72
N CYS A 102 -8.91 2.09 -12.48
CA CYS A 102 -8.17 3.14 -11.80
C CYS A 102 -6.70 2.76 -11.57
N LEU A 103 -6.41 1.52 -11.15
CA LEU A 103 -5.04 1.04 -10.96
C LEU A 103 -4.26 1.07 -12.28
N LYS A 104 -4.85 0.56 -13.37
CA LYS A 104 -4.28 0.61 -14.72
C LYS A 104 -4.02 2.05 -15.19
N LYS A 105 -4.95 2.98 -14.92
CA LYS A 105 -4.75 4.42 -15.22
C LYS A 105 -3.61 5.05 -14.43
N SER A 106 -3.33 4.52 -13.24
CA SER A 106 -2.17 4.91 -12.44
C SER A 106 -0.89 4.18 -12.85
N GLY A 107 -0.90 3.38 -13.93
CA GLY A 107 0.27 2.64 -14.42
C GLY A 107 0.59 1.37 -13.62
N ILE A 108 -0.34 0.92 -12.76
CA ILE A 108 -0.18 -0.27 -11.93
C ILE A 108 -0.80 -1.45 -12.69
N HIS A 109 0.05 -2.34 -13.19
CA HIS A 109 -0.36 -3.51 -13.97
C HIS A 109 -0.27 -4.82 -13.18
N GLU A 110 0.59 -4.86 -12.17
CA GLU A 110 0.78 -6.00 -11.29
C GLU A 110 -0.15 -5.85 -10.07
N VAL A 111 -1.15 -6.72 -9.96
CA VAL A 111 -2.09 -6.77 -8.83
C VAL A 111 -2.02 -8.17 -8.22
N LEU A 112 -1.57 -8.24 -6.98
CA LEU A 112 -1.26 -9.49 -6.29
C LEU A 112 -2.06 -9.60 -4.99
N PRO A 113 -2.41 -10.80 -4.53
CA PRO A 113 -2.83 -11.01 -3.15
C PRO A 113 -1.73 -10.57 -2.18
N ALA A 114 -2.07 -9.95 -1.05
CA ALA A 114 -1.07 -9.51 -0.06
C ALA A 114 -0.36 -10.68 0.65
N ASP A 115 -0.98 -11.86 0.68
CA ASP A 115 -0.41 -13.12 1.14
C ASP A 115 0.43 -13.83 0.08
N ALA A 116 0.33 -13.42 -1.20
CA ALA A 116 1.16 -13.95 -2.29
C ALA A 116 2.59 -13.40 -2.30
N ALA A 117 2.92 -12.44 -1.42
CA ALA A 117 4.28 -11.94 -1.23
C ALA A 117 5.27 -13.04 -0.74
N GLY A 118 4.79 -14.23 -0.34
CA GLY A 118 5.68 -15.34 -0.02
C GLY A 118 6.46 -15.13 1.28
N LEU A 119 5.92 -14.31 2.18
CA LEU A 119 6.49 -14.00 3.48
C LEU A 119 6.25 -15.18 4.42
N ILE A 120 7.29 -16.00 4.56
CA ILE A 120 7.43 -17.09 5.54
C ILE A 120 8.47 -16.66 6.56
#